data_AF-A0A377J0P2-F1
#
_entry.id   AF-A0A377J0P2-F1
#
_cell.length_a   1.000
_cell.length_b   1.000
_cell.length_c   1.000
_cell.angle_alpha   90.00
_cell.angle_beta   90.00
_cell.angle_gamma   90.00
#
_symmetry.space_group_name_H-M   'P 1'
#
loop_
_entity.id
_entity.type
_entity.pdbx_description
1 polymer ?
#
loop_
_entity_poly.entity_id
_entity_poly.type
_entity_poly.pdbx_seq_one_letter_code
_entity_poly.pdbx_strand_id
1 'polypeptide(L)' 'MSYSKLSNTRKKTISVNANKYTKDNYRQILLRLKPDVADMFDSICEKEKLSRAEMLKKLLETYSI' A
#
# COMPACT_ATOMS: atom_id res chain seq x y z
N MET A 1 -7.61 7.86 35.26
CA MET A 1 -8.11 7.19 34.05
C MET A 1 -7.55 5.77 33.99
N SER A 2 -8.35 4.76 34.33
CA SER A 2 -7.93 3.36 34.21
C SER A 2 -8.27 2.87 32.80
N TYR A 3 -7.26 2.66 31.96
CA TYR A 3 -7.46 2.07 30.65
C TYR A 3 -7.77 0.59 30.82
N SER A 4 -9.04 0.23 30.68
CA SER A 4 -9.47 -1.17 30.64
C SER A 4 -8.99 -1.81 29.33
N LYS A 5 -8.26 -2.92 29.43
CA LYS A 5 -7.81 -3.67 28.25
C LYS A 5 -9.03 -4.17 27.47
N LEU A 6 -9.04 -3.92 26.16
CA LEU A 6 -10.07 -4.45 25.25
C LEU A 6 -10.20 -5.97 25.42
N SER A 7 -11.44 -6.45 25.51
CA SER A 7 -11.73 -7.88 25.56
C SER A 7 -11.19 -8.58 24.29
N ASN A 8 -10.77 -9.84 24.44
CA ASN A 8 -10.23 -10.63 23.32
C ASN A 8 -11.22 -10.74 22.15
N THR A 9 -12.52 -10.75 22.43
CA THR A 9 -13.59 -10.73 21.42
C THR A 9 -13.58 -9.45 20.59
N ARG A 10 -13.51 -8.26 21.22
CA ARG A 10 -13.44 -6.98 20.50
C ARG A 10 -12.17 -6.87 19.66
N LYS A 11 -11.02 -7.34 20.17
CA LYS A 11 -9.78 -7.37 19.40
C LYS A 11 -9.91 -8.21 18.12
N LYS A 12 -10.55 -9.38 18.22
CA LYS A 12 -10.77 -10.28 17.08
C LYS A 12 -11.68 -9.64 16.04
N THR A 13 -12.79 -9.02 16.46
CA THR A 13 -13.71 -8.32 15.54
C THR A 13 -13.03 -7.15 14.82
N ILE A 14 -12.22 -6.35 15.53
CA ILE A 14 -11.45 -5.25 14.91
C ILE A 14 -10.47 -5.79 13.87
N SER A 15 -9.75 -6.88 14.19
CA SER A 15 -8.83 -7.51 13.24
C SER A 15 -9.53 -8.04 11.99
N VAL A 16 -10.70 -8.66 12.13
CA VAL A 16 -11.51 -9.14 10.99
C VAL A 16 -12.01 -7.98 10.14
N ASN A 17 -12.51 -6.91 10.77
CA ASN A 17 -13.01 -5.73 10.06
C ASN A 17 -11.88 -4.99 9.33
N ALA A 18 -10.70 -4.87 9.95
CA ALA A 18 -9.52 -4.30 9.32
C ALA A 18 -9.12 -5.11 8.08
N ASN A 19 -9.03 -6.44 8.20
CA ASN A 19 -8.71 -7.31 7.07
C ASN A 19 -9.73 -7.21 5.94
N LYS A 20 -11.03 -7.10 6.27
CA LYS A 20 -12.09 -6.93 5.26
C LYS A 20 -11.92 -5.60 4.51
N TYR A 21 -11.70 -4.51 5.23
CA TYR A 21 -11.44 -3.20 4.64
C TYR A 21 -10.23 -3.23 3.69
N THR A 22 -9.14 -3.89 4.09
CA THR A 22 -7.93 -3.98 3.24
C THR A 22 -8.22 -4.72 1.94
N LYS A 23 -8.96 -5.84 2.00
CA LYS A 23 -9.32 -6.63 0.82
C LYS A 23 -10.24 -5.88 -0.15
N ASP A 24 -11.20 -5.13 0.39
CA ASP A 24 -12.19 -4.43 -0.44
C ASP A 24 -11.60 -3.19 -1.12
N ASN A 25 -10.64 -2.51 -0.47
CA ASN A 25 -10.11 -1.22 -0.95
C ASN A 25 -8.73 -1.30 -1.61
N TYR A 26 -7.96 -2.36 -1.37
CA TYR A 26 -6.61 -2.49 -1.93
C TYR A 26 -6.49 -3.77 -2.74
N ARG A 27 -5.94 -3.64 -3.96
CA ARG A 27 -5.55 -4.78 -4.78
C ARG A 27 -4.03 -4.87 -4.80
N GLN A 28 -3.51 -6.02 -4.38
CA GLN A 28 -2.08 -6.30 -4.49
C GLN A 28 -1.79 -6.81 -5.90
N ILE A 29 -0.91 -6.11 -6.60
CA ILE A 29 -0.40 -6.54 -7.91
C ILE A 29 1.08 -6.91 -7.69
N LEU A 30 1.44 -8.13 -8.07
CA LEU A 30 2.83 -8.57 -8.05
C LEU A 30 3.43 -8.35 -9.44
N LEU A 31 4.27 -7.33 -9.57
CA LEU A 31 4.93 -6.98 -10.83
C LEU A 31 6.36 -7.52 -10.79
N ARG A 32 6.73 -8.35 -11.77
CA ARG A 32 8.13 -8.77 -11.97
C ARG A 32 8.74 -7.89 -13.05
N LEU A 33 9.65 -7.01 -12.64
CA LEU A 33 10.39 -6.11 -13.51
C LEU A 33 11.76 -6.70 -13.81
N LYS A 34 12.34 -6.31 -14.95
CA LYS A 34 13.78 -6.51 -15.20
C LYS A 34 14.59 -5.65 -14.21
N PRO A 35 15.79 -6.10 -13.79
CA PRO A 35 16.62 -5.37 -12.83
C PRO A 35 16.86 -3.92 -13.28
N ASP A 36 17.23 -3.71 -14.55
CA ASP A 36 17.48 -2.37 -15.09
C ASP A 36 16.28 -1.41 -14.93
N VAL A 37 15.06 -1.92 -15.12
CA VAL A 37 13.84 -1.12 -15.01
C VAL A 37 13.48 -0.86 -13.54
N ALA A 38 13.76 -1.81 -12.65
CA ALA A 38 13.56 -1.64 -11.22
C ALA A 38 14.51 -0.57 -10.65
N ASP A 39 15.79 -0.59 -11.06
CA ASP A 39 16.79 0.39 -10.62
C ASP A 39 16.46 1.79 -11.13
N MET A 40 16.00 1.90 -12.39
CA MET A 40 15.49 3.16 -12.93
C MET A 40 14.27 3.66 -12.15
N PHE A 41 13.32 2.77 -11.85
CA PHE A 41 12.12 3.12 -11.11
C PHE A 41 12.44 3.62 -9.70
N ASP A 42 13.36 2.95 -9.00
CA ASP A 42 13.81 3.34 -7.67
C ASP A 42 14.54 4.68 -7.69
N SER A 43 15.43 4.89 -8.67
CA SER A 43 16.14 6.16 -8.84
C SER A 43 15.18 7.34 -9.06
N ILE A 44 14.09 7.15 -9.81
CA ILE A 44 13.08 8.19 -10.01
C ILE A 44 12.25 8.39 -8.74
N CYS A 45 11.89 7.33 -8.03
CA CYS A 45 11.20 7.42 -6.74
C CYS A 45 12.03 8.23 -5.72
N GLU A 46 13.34 7.98 -5.63
CA GLU A 46 14.24 8.73 -4.74
C GLU A 46 14.34 10.21 -5.15
N LYS A 47 14.48 10.48 -6.45
CA LYS A 47 14.56 11.83 -6.99
C LYS A 47 13.30 12.65 -6.71
N GLU A 48 12.13 12.04 -6.86
CA GLU A 48 10.84 12.69 -6.59
C GLU A 48 10.43 12.65 -5.11
N LYS A 49 11.15 11.91 -4.26
CA LYS A 49 10.80 11.62 -2.86
C LYS A 49 9.40 11.03 -2.71
N LEU A 50 9.02 10.16 -3.63
CA LEU A 50 7.71 9.52 -3.65
C LEU A 50 7.81 8.03 -3.33
N SER A 51 6.73 7.50 -2.77
CA SER A 51 6.62 6.06 -2.64
C SER A 51 6.45 5.40 -4.02
N ARG A 52 6.93 4.16 -4.16
CA ARG A 52 6.73 3.33 -5.35
C ARG A 52 5.26 3.27 -5.79
N ALA A 53 4.33 3.22 -4.83
CA ALA A 53 2.90 3.19 -5.09
C ALA A 53 2.37 4.51 -5.65
N GLU A 54 2.84 5.65 -5.13
CA GLU A 54 2.47 6.97 -5.65
C GLU A 54 3.07 7.23 -7.03
N MET A 55 4.30 6.77 -7.27
CA MET A 55 4.92 6.84 -8.60
C MET A 55 4.11 6.03 -9.62
N LEU A 56 3.64 4.83 -9.26
CA LEU A 56 2.72 4.06 -10.11
C LEU A 56 1.43 4.82 -10.40
N LYS A 57 0.86 5.49 -9.39
CA LYS A 57 -0.35 6.31 -9.56
C LYS A 57 -0.10 7.48 -10.54
N LYS A 58 0.97 8.24 -10.36
CA LYS A 58 1.37 9.34 -11.26
C LYS A 58 1.63 8.87 -12.68
N LEU A 59 2.31 7.73 -12.85
CA LEU A 59 2.52 7.11 -14.15
C LEU A 59 1.17 6.85 -14.84
N LEU A 60 0.24 6.19 -14.14
CA LEU A 60 -1.09 5.93 -14.68
C LEU A 60 -1.87 7.21 -15.00
N GLU A 61 -1.80 8.24 -14.15
CA GLU A 61 -2.41 9.56 -14.44
C GLU A 61 -1.81 10.21 -15.69
N THR A 62 -0.51 10.05 -15.92
CA THR A 62 0.20 10.59 -17.10
C THR A 62 -0.16 9.82 -18.38
N TYR A 63 -0.39 8.51 -18.31
CA TYR A 63 -0.76 7.66 -19.45
C TYR A 63 -2.29 7.60 -19.69
N SER A 64 -3.11 8.07 -18.76
CA SER A 64 -4.58 8.10 -18.84
C SER A 64 -5.14 9.26 -19.69
N ILE A 65 -4.32 9.84 -20.56
CA ILE A 65 -4.75 10.85 -21.54
C ILE A 65 -5.55 10.17 -22.66
#